data_AF-A0A957P6S8-F1
#
_entry.id   AF-A0A957P6S8-F1
#
_cell.length_a   1.000
_cell.length_b   1.000
_cell.length_c   1.000
_cell.angle_alpha   90.00
_cell.angle_beta   90.00
_cell.angle_gamma   90.00
#
_symmetry.space_group_name_H-M   'P 1'
#
loop_
_entity.id
_entity.type
_entity.pdbx_description
1 polymer ?
#
loop_
_entity_poly.entity_id
_entity_poly.type
_entity_poly.pdbx_seq_one_letter_code
_entity_poly.pdbx_strand_id
1 'polypeptide(L)'
;MNQTSAPQAVFRNPPTEYGIMPFWFWNDDLDEAELLRQIGEFHAKGFGGFLLHPRVGLSRRIGYLTDEYFRLAQVVVAEAARLGMKVVLYDEGSYPSGSAQGKVVAADPTHASRCIIMQQKEISGPAQGYWHPNPGRGLSDELLCVVAARESAPNCLDPESLMLLPVQAPELVHYELPAGQ
;
A
#
# COMPACT_ATOMS: atom_id res chain seq x y z
N MET A 1 -13.95 -19.93 -53.01
CA MET A 1 -12.99 -19.34 -52.05
C MET A 1 -13.80 -18.63 -50.99
N ASN A 2 -13.85 -19.15 -49.75
CA ASN A 2 -14.61 -18.51 -48.67
C ASN A 2 -13.90 -17.21 -48.26
N GLN A 3 -14.55 -16.08 -48.52
CA GLN A 3 -14.13 -14.80 -47.95
C GLN A 3 -14.23 -14.91 -46.43
N THR A 4 -13.12 -14.69 -45.75
CA THR A 4 -13.06 -14.73 -44.28
C THR A 4 -13.76 -13.47 -43.76
N SER A 5 -14.76 -13.61 -42.88
CA SER A 5 -15.46 -12.45 -42.32
C SER A 5 -14.51 -11.60 -41.46
N ALA A 6 -14.76 -10.28 -41.38
CA ALA A 6 -13.90 -9.34 -40.65
C ALA A 6 -13.54 -9.80 -39.21
N PRO A 7 -14.46 -10.38 -38.40
CA PRO A 7 -14.11 -10.89 -37.07
C PRO A 7 -13.13 -12.07 -37.08
N GLN A 8 -13.22 -12.95 -38.08
CA GLN A 8 -12.39 -14.15 -38.17
C GLN A 8 -10.97 -13.82 -38.67
N ALA A 9 -10.81 -12.75 -39.46
CA ALA A 9 -9.51 -12.22 -39.84
C ALA A 9 -8.79 -11.57 -38.65
N VAL A 10 -9.50 -10.74 -37.87
CA VAL A 10 -8.98 -10.11 -36.63
C VAL A 10 -8.59 -11.16 -35.61
N PHE A 11 -9.40 -12.21 -35.42
CA PHE A 11 -9.05 -13.28 -34.48
C PHE A 11 -7.77 -14.05 -34.87
N ARG A 12 -7.51 -14.24 -36.16
CA ARG A 12 -6.30 -14.93 -36.66
C ARG A 12 -5.04 -14.07 -36.57
N ASN A 13 -5.19 -12.75 -36.64
CA ASN A 13 -4.10 -11.80 -36.52
C ASN A 13 -4.57 -10.60 -35.68
N PRO A 14 -4.65 -10.75 -34.35
CA PRO A 14 -5.18 -9.71 -33.49
C PRO A 14 -4.26 -8.48 -33.53
N PRO A 15 -4.83 -7.26 -33.51
CA PRO A 15 -4.06 -6.05 -33.32
C PRO A 15 -3.20 -6.11 -32.05
N THR A 16 -2.05 -5.43 -32.09
CA THR A 16 -1.06 -5.39 -31.00
C THR A 16 -1.66 -4.98 -29.65
N GLU A 17 -2.74 -4.19 -29.64
CA GLU A 17 -3.40 -3.79 -28.40
C GLU A 17 -4.00 -4.93 -27.57
N TYR A 18 -4.20 -6.11 -28.16
CA TYR A 18 -4.63 -7.34 -27.49
C TYR A 18 -3.44 -8.23 -27.06
N GLY A 19 -2.22 -7.80 -27.34
CA GLY A 19 -1.00 -8.50 -26.95
C GLY A 19 -0.76 -8.44 -25.44
N ILE A 20 0.04 -9.38 -24.95
CA ILE A 20 0.40 -9.45 -23.52
C ILE A 20 1.17 -8.18 -23.11
N MET A 21 0.92 -7.72 -21.88
CA MET A 21 1.65 -6.63 -21.26
C MET A 21 2.26 -7.13 -19.94
N PRO A 22 3.55 -7.49 -19.91
CA PRO A 22 4.19 -7.98 -18.70
C PRO A 22 4.52 -6.84 -17.73
N PHE A 23 4.66 -7.18 -16.46
CA PHE A 23 5.45 -6.37 -15.55
C PHE A 23 6.92 -6.46 -15.94
N TRP A 24 7.50 -5.31 -16.28
CA TRP A 24 8.90 -5.20 -16.60
C TRP A 24 9.67 -4.65 -15.41
N PHE A 25 10.38 -5.53 -14.73
CA PHE A 25 11.08 -5.21 -13.50
C PHE A 25 12.38 -4.46 -13.78
N TRP A 26 12.47 -3.26 -13.20
CA TRP A 26 13.70 -2.49 -13.11
C TRP A 26 14.28 -2.70 -11.72
N ASN A 27 15.37 -3.46 -11.62
CA ASN A 27 15.88 -3.97 -10.34
C ASN A 27 17.42 -4.06 -10.30
N ASP A 28 18.11 -3.31 -11.15
CA ASP A 28 19.58 -3.24 -11.20
C ASP A 28 20.04 -1.83 -11.62
N ASP A 29 21.31 -1.66 -11.93
CA ASP A 29 21.77 -0.56 -12.78
C ASP A 29 21.24 -0.76 -14.20
N LEU A 30 20.76 0.32 -14.81
CA LEU A 30 20.07 0.25 -16.09
C LEU A 30 20.87 0.94 -17.18
N ASP A 31 21.03 0.26 -18.31
CA ASP A 31 21.63 0.78 -19.53
C ASP A 31 20.55 1.06 -20.58
N GLU A 32 20.62 2.24 -21.18
CA GLU A 32 19.62 2.70 -22.16
C GLU A 32 19.54 1.78 -23.39
N ALA A 33 20.68 1.33 -23.92
CA ALA A 33 20.71 0.48 -25.10
C ALA A 33 20.10 -0.89 -24.81
N GLU A 34 20.33 -1.44 -23.61
CA GLU A 34 19.70 -2.68 -23.18
C GLU A 34 18.19 -2.53 -22.99
N LEU A 35 17.72 -1.42 -22.41
CA LEU A 35 16.28 -1.14 -22.28
C LEU A 35 15.60 -1.08 -23.67
N LEU A 36 16.21 -0.38 -24.63
CA LEU A 36 15.70 -0.29 -26.00
C LEU A 36 15.72 -1.65 -26.71
N ARG A 37 16.77 -2.46 -26.52
CA ARG A 37 16.86 -3.83 -27.05
C ARG A 37 15.72 -4.69 -26.51
N GLN A 38 15.44 -4.64 -25.21
CA GLN A 38 14.36 -5.40 -24.58
C GLN A 38 12.97 -4.99 -25.11
N ILE A 39 12.73 -3.70 -25.32
CA ILE A 39 11.49 -3.21 -25.93
C ILE A 39 11.34 -3.71 -27.37
N GLY A 40 12.41 -3.68 -28.16
CA GLY A 40 12.43 -4.26 -29.50
C GLY A 40 12.09 -5.76 -29.49
N GLU A 41 12.65 -6.50 -28.52
CA GLU A 41 12.37 -7.93 -28.32
C GLU A 41 10.92 -8.20 -27.89
N PHE A 42 10.29 -7.32 -27.09
CA PHE A 42 8.87 -7.39 -26.75
C PHE A 42 8.00 -7.18 -27.99
N HIS A 43 8.27 -6.12 -28.74
CA HIS A 43 7.53 -5.81 -29.98
C HIS A 43 7.64 -6.96 -31.00
N ALA A 44 8.85 -7.48 -31.23
CA ALA A 44 9.08 -8.58 -32.16
C ALA A 44 8.34 -9.88 -31.78
N LYS A 45 8.01 -10.06 -30.50
CA LYS A 45 7.25 -11.21 -29.98
C LYS A 45 5.74 -10.95 -29.88
N GLY A 46 5.26 -9.81 -30.38
CA GLY A 46 3.82 -9.46 -30.39
C GLY A 46 3.28 -8.95 -29.06
N PHE A 47 4.14 -8.41 -28.19
CA PHE A 47 3.68 -7.82 -26.93
C PHE A 47 2.98 -6.49 -27.22
N GLY A 48 1.87 -6.25 -26.53
CA GLY A 48 1.07 -5.03 -26.72
C GLY A 48 1.64 -3.80 -26.02
N GLY A 49 2.61 -4.02 -25.13
CA GLY A 49 3.06 -3.02 -24.19
C GLY A 49 3.78 -3.64 -23.00
N PHE A 50 4.02 -2.84 -21.98
CA PHE A 50 4.60 -3.27 -20.70
C PHE A 50 4.16 -2.35 -19.57
N LEU A 51 4.27 -2.86 -18.34
CA LEU A 51 4.12 -2.08 -17.12
C LEU A 51 5.53 -1.80 -16.59
N LEU A 52 5.95 -0.53 -16.62
CA LEU A 52 7.25 -0.12 -16.09
C LEU A 52 7.18 -0.23 -14.57
N HIS A 53 7.95 -1.15 -14.00
CA HIS A 53 7.82 -1.51 -12.59
C HIS A 53 9.18 -1.50 -11.87
N PRO A 54 9.54 -0.40 -11.18
CA PRO A 54 10.72 -0.38 -10.31
C PRO A 54 10.57 -1.40 -9.17
N ARG A 55 11.67 -2.04 -8.78
CA ARG A 55 11.74 -3.03 -7.70
C ARG A 55 12.97 -2.76 -6.83
N VAL A 56 13.02 -3.45 -5.69
CA VAL A 56 14.24 -3.52 -4.87
C VAL A 56 15.40 -4.04 -5.73
N GLY A 57 16.53 -3.33 -5.70
CA GLY A 57 17.73 -3.66 -6.48
C GLY A 57 18.21 -2.54 -7.41
N LEU A 58 17.36 -1.54 -7.70
CA LEU A 58 17.79 -0.36 -8.47
C LEU A 58 19.06 0.27 -7.89
N SER A 59 20.02 0.57 -8.76
CA SER A 59 21.26 1.23 -8.36
C SER A 59 20.98 2.62 -7.76
N ARG A 60 21.88 3.14 -6.93
CA ARG A 60 21.74 4.49 -6.35
C ARG A 60 21.64 5.59 -7.42
N ARG A 61 22.26 5.37 -8.58
CA ARG A 61 22.21 6.27 -9.73
C ARG A 61 20.79 6.33 -10.30
N ILE A 62 20.17 5.16 -10.49
CA ILE A 62 18.84 5.05 -11.08
C ILE A 62 17.71 5.31 -10.09
N GLY A 63 17.91 5.08 -8.78
CA GLY A 63 16.92 5.12 -7.68
C GLY A 63 15.52 5.69 -7.99
N TYR A 64 14.47 5.02 -7.51
CA TYR A 64 13.07 5.43 -7.76
C TYR A 64 12.84 6.94 -7.54
N LEU A 65 12.23 7.60 -8.53
CA LEU A 65 11.98 9.05 -8.60
C LEU A 65 13.24 9.96 -8.60
N THR A 66 14.39 9.46 -9.00
CA THR A 66 15.55 10.32 -9.35
C THR A 66 15.38 10.89 -10.77
N ASP A 67 16.18 11.90 -11.09
CA ASP A 67 16.21 12.45 -12.45
C ASP A 67 16.60 11.40 -13.50
N GLU A 68 17.52 10.49 -13.15
CA GLU A 68 17.95 9.40 -14.05
C GLU A 68 16.85 8.36 -14.27
N TYR A 69 16.06 8.03 -13.23
CA TYR A 69 14.85 7.21 -13.38
C TYR A 69 13.90 7.82 -14.41
N PHE A 70 13.60 9.11 -14.27
CA PHE A 70 12.68 9.80 -15.17
C PHE A 70 13.25 9.95 -16.58
N ARG A 71 14.56 10.17 -16.72
CA ARG A 71 15.24 10.20 -18.02
C ARG A 71 15.08 8.87 -18.76
N LEU A 72 15.37 7.75 -18.10
CA LEU A 72 15.19 6.43 -18.70
C LEU A 72 13.72 6.12 -18.96
N ALA A 73 12.81 6.50 -18.05
CA ALA A 73 11.37 6.32 -18.25
C ALA A 73 10.89 7.06 -19.51
N GLN A 74 11.37 8.27 -19.76
CA GLN A 74 11.09 9.02 -20.99
C GLN A 74 11.60 8.29 -22.24
N VAL A 75 12.82 7.74 -22.19
CA VAL A 75 13.39 6.98 -23.32
C VAL A 75 12.52 5.77 -23.67
N VAL A 76 12.13 4.97 -22.67
CA VAL A 76 11.33 3.76 -22.93
C VAL A 76 9.90 4.07 -23.36
N VAL A 77 9.32 5.16 -22.85
CA VAL A 77 8.00 5.65 -23.30
C VAL A 77 8.06 6.14 -24.74
N ALA A 78 9.11 6.87 -25.12
CA ALA A 78 9.31 7.34 -26.49
C ALA A 78 9.47 6.16 -27.47
N GLU A 79 10.25 5.14 -27.10
CA GLU A 79 10.43 3.96 -27.95
C GLU A 79 9.15 3.12 -28.05
N ALA A 80 8.43 2.93 -26.96
CA ALA A 80 7.12 2.26 -26.98
C ALA A 80 6.14 3.00 -27.91
N ALA A 81 6.10 4.33 -27.85
CA ALA A 81 5.27 5.15 -28.74
C ALA A 81 5.66 4.97 -30.23
N ARG A 82 6.97 4.94 -30.53
CA ARG A 82 7.49 4.68 -31.89
C ARG A 82 7.04 3.32 -32.45
N LEU A 83 6.92 2.32 -31.57
CA LEU A 83 6.52 0.95 -31.91
C LEU A 83 5.02 0.69 -31.78
N GLY A 84 4.21 1.70 -31.41
CA GLY A 84 2.77 1.53 -31.19
C GLY A 84 2.43 0.63 -29.99
N MET A 85 3.34 0.52 -29.02
CA MET A 85 3.16 -0.22 -27.77
C MET A 85 2.59 0.68 -26.66
N LYS A 86 1.79 0.09 -25.77
CA LYS A 86 1.26 0.77 -24.58
C LYS A 86 2.25 0.71 -23.42
N VAL A 87 2.34 1.78 -22.64
CA VAL A 87 3.08 1.78 -21.36
C VAL A 87 2.10 2.08 -20.24
N VAL A 88 2.12 1.25 -19.20
CA VAL A 88 1.46 1.56 -17.93
C VAL A 88 2.51 2.00 -16.95
N LEU A 89 2.32 3.19 -16.38
CA LEU A 89 3.15 3.70 -15.31
C LEU A 89 2.59 3.20 -13.97
N TYR A 90 3.46 2.62 -13.16
CA TYR A 90 3.14 2.25 -11.78
C TYR A 90 3.56 3.39 -10.85
N ASP A 91 2.65 3.87 -10.01
CA ASP A 91 2.84 5.04 -9.14
C ASP A 91 3.61 4.72 -7.85
N GLU A 92 4.38 3.62 -7.84
CA GLU A 92 5.07 3.12 -6.67
C GLU A 92 6.43 2.49 -7.00
N GLY A 93 7.37 2.63 -6.07
CA GLY A 93 8.64 1.91 -6.03
C GLY A 93 8.44 0.56 -5.36
N SER A 94 8.36 -0.52 -6.15
CA SER A 94 7.99 -1.87 -5.69
C SER A 94 6.47 -2.01 -5.47
N TYR A 95 5.99 -2.49 -4.33
CA TYR A 95 4.57 -2.68 -3.99
C TYR A 95 4.43 -2.74 -2.45
N PRO A 96 3.24 -2.49 -1.86
CA PRO A 96 2.01 -1.94 -2.46
C PRO A 96 2.09 -0.42 -2.71
N SER A 97 1.20 0.12 -3.54
CA SER A 97 1.10 1.56 -3.84
C SER A 97 0.67 2.40 -2.63
N GLY A 98 1.13 3.65 -2.59
CA GLY A 98 0.77 4.68 -1.60
C GLY A 98 1.94 5.18 -0.75
N SER A 99 3.07 4.47 -0.71
CA SER A 99 4.23 4.85 0.10
C SER A 99 5.29 5.64 -0.67
N ALA A 100 5.31 5.51 -2.00
CA ALA A 100 6.38 5.98 -2.88
C ALA A 100 7.77 5.54 -2.38
N GLN A 101 7.92 4.26 -2.05
CA GLN A 101 9.10 3.65 -1.43
C GLN A 101 9.45 4.31 -0.09
N GLY A 102 8.42 4.57 0.72
CA GLY A 102 8.52 5.24 2.02
C GLY A 102 8.73 6.76 1.95
N LYS A 103 8.84 7.36 0.76
CA LYS A 103 9.05 8.80 0.62
C LYS A 103 7.87 9.65 1.10
N VAL A 104 6.63 9.14 1.04
CA VAL A 104 5.44 9.87 1.53
C VAL A 104 5.56 10.18 3.02
N VAL A 105 5.85 9.17 3.84
CA VAL A 105 5.99 9.32 5.30
C VAL A 105 7.30 10.00 5.67
N ALA A 106 8.37 9.80 4.89
CA ALA A 106 9.62 10.52 5.09
C ALA A 106 9.49 12.03 4.85
N ALA A 107 8.63 12.44 3.90
CA ALA A 107 8.33 13.85 3.65
C ALA A 107 7.42 14.44 4.72
N ASP A 108 6.42 13.70 5.17
CA ASP A 108 5.53 14.10 6.26
C ASP A 108 5.06 12.87 7.07
N PRO A 109 5.55 12.71 8.31
CA PRO A 109 5.17 11.60 9.19
C PRO A 109 3.67 11.50 9.48
N THR A 110 2.89 12.58 9.29
CA THR A 110 1.46 12.57 9.54
C THR A 110 0.66 11.73 8.53
N HIS A 111 1.23 11.47 7.35
CA HIS A 111 0.65 10.57 6.34
C HIS A 111 0.82 9.08 6.67
N ALA A 112 1.54 8.72 7.74
CA ALA A 112 1.64 7.34 8.17
C ALA A 112 0.26 6.75 8.46
N SER A 113 0.04 5.50 8.06
CA SER A 113 -1.18 4.77 8.41
C SER A 113 -1.32 4.68 9.93
N ARG A 114 -2.52 4.96 10.44
CA ARG A 114 -2.86 4.88 11.86
C ARG A 114 -3.94 3.84 12.09
N CYS A 115 -3.90 3.16 13.23
CA CYS A 115 -4.94 2.24 13.65
C CYS A 115 -5.35 2.54 15.10
N ILE A 116 -6.55 2.10 15.46
CA ILE A 116 -6.99 2.05 16.84
C ILE A 116 -6.70 0.63 17.35
N ILE A 117 -5.99 0.53 18.47
CA ILE A 117 -5.78 -0.73 19.17
C ILE A 117 -6.62 -0.76 20.45
N MET A 118 -7.12 -1.94 20.79
CA MET A 118 -7.88 -2.13 22.02
C MET A 118 -6.97 -2.69 23.11
N GLN A 119 -7.02 -2.09 24.29
CA GLN A 119 -6.50 -2.66 25.52
C GLN A 119 -7.65 -2.94 26.48
N GLN A 120 -7.55 -4.05 27.20
CA GLN A 120 -8.58 -4.49 28.13
C GLN A 120 -7.97 -4.87 29.47
N LYS A 121 -8.74 -4.62 30.53
CA LYS A 121 -8.46 -5.06 31.89
C LYS A 121 -9.79 -5.45 32.53
N GLU A 122 -9.89 -6.70 32.97
CA GLU A 122 -11.05 -7.18 33.73
C GLU A 122 -10.92 -6.73 35.19
N ILE A 123 -12.03 -6.27 35.78
CA ILE A 123 -12.08 -5.78 37.16
C ILE A 123 -13.37 -6.28 37.80
N SER A 124 -13.27 -7.08 38.85
CA SER A 124 -14.42 -7.43 39.69
C SER A 124 -14.74 -6.29 40.66
N GLY A 125 -15.91 -5.68 40.50
CA GLY A 125 -16.42 -4.61 41.35
C GLY A 125 -17.17 -5.11 42.60
N PRO A 126 -17.49 -4.21 43.55
CA PRO A 126 -17.17 -2.79 43.51
C PRO A 126 -15.67 -2.56 43.74
N ALA A 127 -15.07 -1.72 42.90
CA ALA A 127 -13.63 -1.50 42.92
C ALA A 127 -13.30 -0.05 42.56
N GLN A 128 -12.31 0.51 43.24
CA GLN A 128 -11.73 1.81 42.91
C GLN A 128 -10.21 1.68 42.77
N GLY A 129 -9.62 2.49 41.90
CA GLY A 129 -8.17 2.50 41.75
C GLY A 129 -7.72 3.16 40.47
N TYR A 130 -6.47 2.85 40.11
CA TYR A 130 -5.81 3.41 38.94
C TYR A 130 -5.41 2.31 37.97
N TRP A 131 -5.55 2.61 36.69
CA TRP A 131 -5.03 1.80 35.61
C TRP A 131 -4.09 2.63 34.75
N HIS A 132 -2.94 2.03 34.45
CA HIS A 132 -1.96 2.55 33.50
C HIS A 132 -1.94 1.69 32.23
N PRO A 133 -2.85 1.94 31.27
CA PRO A 133 -2.79 1.26 29.97
C PRO A 133 -1.51 1.69 29.25
N ASN A 134 -0.79 0.74 28.64
CA ASN A 134 0.40 1.03 27.86
C ASN A 134 -0.01 1.27 26.40
N PRO A 135 -0.11 2.51 25.90
CA PRO A 135 -0.68 2.82 24.58
C PRO A 135 0.13 2.22 23.42
N GLY A 136 1.35 1.74 23.66
CA GLY A 136 2.15 1.00 22.69
C GLY A 136 3.63 1.32 22.80
N ARG A 137 4.38 1.14 21.71
CA ARG A 137 5.82 1.44 21.65
C ARG A 137 6.13 2.65 20.75
N GLY A 138 5.14 3.15 20.01
CA GLY A 138 5.28 4.32 19.16
C GLY A 138 5.32 5.59 19.99
N LEU A 139 6.23 6.50 19.66
CA LEU A 139 6.32 7.82 20.30
C LEU A 139 5.07 8.68 20.09
N SER A 140 4.24 8.33 19.10
CA SER A 140 2.97 8.97 18.78
C SER A 140 1.75 8.17 19.25
N ASP A 141 1.94 7.09 19.98
CA ASP A 141 0.82 6.30 20.50
C ASP A 141 0.15 7.09 21.63
N GLU A 142 -1.17 7.22 21.56
CA GLU A 142 -1.94 8.03 22.50
C GLU A 142 -3.18 7.25 22.98
N LEU A 143 -3.48 7.35 24.28
CA LEU A 143 -4.72 6.85 24.83
C LEU A 143 -5.88 7.77 24.45
N LEU A 144 -6.70 7.34 23.48
CA LEU A 144 -7.80 8.15 22.95
C LEU A 144 -9.03 8.19 23.88
N CYS A 145 -9.40 7.03 24.45
CA CYS A 145 -10.63 6.89 25.23
C CYS A 145 -10.55 5.63 26.11
N VAL A 146 -11.20 5.68 27.28
CA VAL A 146 -11.44 4.50 28.10
C VAL A 146 -12.93 4.41 28.40
N VAL A 147 -13.49 3.23 28.13
CA VAL A 147 -14.87 2.89 28.41
C VAL A 147 -14.86 1.70 29.36
N ALA A 148 -15.53 1.83 30.49
CA ALA A 148 -15.89 0.68 31.31
C ALA A 148 -17.28 0.20 30.91
N ALA A 149 -17.46 -1.12 30.95
CA ALA A 149 -18.69 -1.81 30.62
C ALA A 149 -18.79 -3.02 31.55
N ARG A 150 -19.99 -3.32 32.02
CA ARG A 150 -20.29 -4.55 32.73
C ARG A 150 -20.40 -5.69 31.72
N GLU A 151 -19.78 -6.81 32.05
CA GLU A 151 -19.94 -8.05 31.34
C GLU A 151 -21.22 -8.78 31.82
N SER A 152 -22.19 -8.96 30.92
CA SER A 152 -23.47 -9.62 31.21
C SER A 152 -23.40 -11.15 31.09
N ALA A 153 -22.48 -11.63 30.26
CA ALA A 153 -22.15 -13.02 29.99
C ALA A 153 -20.74 -13.05 29.34
N PRO A 154 -20.06 -14.21 29.28
CA PRO A 154 -18.71 -14.27 28.70
C PRO A 154 -18.62 -13.66 27.29
N ASN A 155 -17.76 -12.66 27.13
CA ASN A 155 -17.56 -11.81 25.96
C ASN A 155 -18.79 -10.99 25.52
N CYS A 156 -19.72 -10.68 26.43
CA CYS A 156 -20.94 -9.95 26.15
C CYS A 156 -21.09 -8.73 27.06
N LEU A 157 -20.78 -7.55 26.53
CA LEU A 157 -20.91 -6.27 27.24
C LEU A 157 -22.37 -5.81 27.27
N ASP A 158 -22.81 -5.31 28.43
CA ASP A 158 -24.11 -4.67 28.59
C ASP A 158 -24.04 -3.21 28.08
N PRO A 159 -24.72 -2.85 26.97
CA PRO A 159 -24.65 -1.50 26.40
C PRO A 159 -25.16 -0.40 27.35
N GLU A 160 -26.10 -0.73 28.24
CA GLU A 160 -26.67 0.24 29.20
C GLU A 160 -25.73 0.53 30.37
N SER A 161 -24.64 -0.25 30.49
CA SER A 161 -23.63 -0.10 31.53
C SER A 161 -22.41 0.71 31.09
N LEU A 162 -22.36 1.14 29.82
CA LEU A 162 -21.21 1.86 29.26
C LEU A 162 -20.99 3.19 29.99
N MET A 163 -19.78 3.37 30.50
CA MET A 163 -19.37 4.60 31.18
C MET A 163 -18.00 5.06 30.65
N LEU A 164 -17.90 6.33 30.30
CA LEU A 164 -16.63 6.96 29.95
C LEU A 164 -15.82 7.19 31.24
N LEU A 165 -14.59 6.68 31.26
CA LEU A 165 -13.67 6.93 32.37
C LEU A 165 -12.76 8.12 32.04
N PRO A 166 -12.55 9.05 32.99
CA PRO A 166 -11.68 10.20 32.76
C PRO A 166 -10.21 9.76 32.70
N VAL A 167 -9.51 10.23 31.66
CA VAL A 167 -8.04 10.15 31.58
C VAL A 167 -7.48 11.35 32.35
N GLN A 168 -6.87 11.09 33.50
CA GLN A 168 -6.41 12.14 34.41
C GLN A 168 -5.06 12.74 34.01
N ALA A 169 -4.19 11.91 33.44
CA ALA A 169 -2.90 12.27 32.87
C ALA A 169 -2.59 11.28 31.74
N PRO A 170 -1.57 11.51 30.90
CA PRO A 170 -1.16 10.52 29.91
C PRO A 170 -1.01 9.15 30.57
N GLU A 171 -1.73 8.15 30.06
CA GLU A 171 -1.68 6.77 30.55
C GLU A 171 -2.10 6.61 32.02
N LEU A 172 -2.91 7.51 32.59
CA LEU A 172 -3.44 7.38 33.95
C LEU A 172 -4.96 7.49 33.94
N VAL A 173 -5.61 6.38 34.26
CA VAL A 173 -7.07 6.26 34.30
C VAL A 173 -7.49 5.95 35.72
N HIS A 174 -8.28 6.83 36.32
CA HIS A 174 -8.94 6.53 37.58
C HIS A 174 -10.28 5.85 37.28
N TYR A 175 -10.55 4.74 37.97
CA TYR A 175 -11.82 4.05 37.89
C TYR A 175 -12.47 3.94 39.26
N GLU A 176 -13.78 4.09 39.27
CA GLU A 176 -14.68 3.80 40.38
C GLU A 176 -15.85 3.03 39.78
N LEU A 177 -15.86 1.71 40.02
CA LEU A 177 -16.77 0.79 39.34
C LEU A 177 -17.77 0.20 40.34
N PRO A 178 -19.06 0.11 39.96
CA PRO A 178 -20.08 -0.53 40.78
C PRO A 178 -19.86 -2.05 40.87
N ALA A 179 -20.67 -2.73 41.68
CA ALA A 179 -20.65 -4.18 41.74
C ALA A 179 -20.96 -4.80 40.37
N GLY A 180 -20.18 -5.80 39.97
CA GLY A 180 -20.24 -6.43 38.65
C GLY A 180 -18.88 -6.95 38.20
N GLN A 181 -18.83 -7.65 37.08
CA GLN A 181 -17.59 -8.00 36.37
C GLN A 181 -17.47 -7.14 35.12
#